data_AF-T1ABY9-F1
#
_entry.id   AF-T1ABY9-F1
#
_cell.length_a   1.000
_cell.length_b   1.000
_cell.length_c   1.000
_cell.angle_alpha   90.00
_cell.angle_beta   90.00
_cell.angle_gamma   90.00
#
_symmetry.space_group_name_H-M   'P 1'
#
loop_
_entity.id
_entity.type
_entity.pdbx_description
1 polymer ?
#
loop_
_entity_poly.entity_id
_entity_poly.type
_entity_poly.pdbx_seq_one_letter_code
_entity_poly.pdbx_strand_id
1 'polypeptide(L)'
;MSTFTRRDPSRHIRAPHGPQKTCKNWVIEAAYRMIQNNLDAEVAENPAELVVYGGIGRAARNWECFDAILESLRELNEDETLLIQSGKPVGVFRTHTDAPRVLIANSNLVPHWATWEHFHELDRKGLMMFGQMTAGSWIYIASQGIVQGTYETFVELGNQHYAGSLKGRWILTAGLGGMGAAQPLAASMAGACSLTIECQQSRIDFRLQTRYVDEQARDLDDALARIGKYTKAGAAKSIALLGNAAELLPEMVRRGVTPDAVTDQTSAHDPLNGYLPIGWTLEQWAERRTADPGGRARRGQEIHARARRGHAGVHGCRRADLRLRQQHPADGAGRRLRARLRFSRLRAGVHASSVLSRQGAVPLGGVVGRSRGHPQDRPQGQGTAARRCAPAPLAGHGRTAHCVPGLAGAHLLGGPGRSSPARSGVQ
;
A
#
# COMPACT_ATOMS: atom_id res chain seq x y z
N MET A 1 22.14 12.15 -20.07
CA MET A 1 21.49 11.45 -18.94
C MET A 1 21.60 9.96 -19.20
N SER A 2 21.75 9.11 -18.18
CA SER A 2 21.66 7.66 -18.38
C SER A 2 20.22 7.30 -18.71
N THR A 3 19.93 6.97 -19.96
CA THR A 3 18.67 6.34 -20.34
C THR A 3 18.56 4.99 -19.65
N PHE A 4 17.40 4.73 -19.05
CA PHE A 4 17.05 3.46 -18.43
C PHE A 4 15.68 3.02 -18.95
N THR A 5 15.49 1.72 -19.10
CA THR A 5 14.34 1.16 -19.83
C THR A 5 13.21 0.88 -18.85
N ARG A 6 12.17 1.72 -18.87
CA ARG A 6 10.97 1.56 -18.01
C ARG A 6 9.84 0.75 -18.65
N ARG A 7 9.82 0.63 -19.97
CA ARG A 7 8.78 -0.08 -20.72
C ARG A 7 9.43 -0.93 -21.81
N ASP A 8 9.08 -2.20 -21.85
CA ASP A 8 9.46 -3.13 -22.92
C ASP A 8 8.29 -4.10 -23.16
N PRO A 9 7.49 -3.91 -24.22
CA PRO A 9 6.36 -4.76 -24.53
C PRO A 9 6.75 -6.09 -25.21
N SER A 10 8.02 -6.28 -25.58
CA SER A 10 8.50 -7.52 -26.22
C SER A 10 8.77 -8.64 -25.22
N ARG A 11 8.84 -8.33 -23.92
CA ARG A 11 9.22 -9.27 -22.87
C ARG A 11 8.01 -9.96 -22.26
N HIS A 12 7.97 -11.27 -22.42
CA HIS A 12 7.05 -12.16 -21.72
C HIS A 12 7.80 -12.83 -20.58
N ILE A 13 7.52 -12.43 -19.34
CA ILE A 13 8.13 -12.99 -18.13
C ILE A 13 7.19 -14.06 -17.56
N ARG A 14 7.75 -15.19 -17.13
CA ARG A 14 7.04 -16.25 -16.42
C ARG A 14 8.00 -16.96 -15.47
N ALA A 15 7.50 -17.40 -14.32
CA ALA A 15 8.31 -18.16 -13.37
C ALA A 15 8.70 -19.54 -13.96
N PRO A 16 9.96 -20.00 -13.81
CA PRO A 16 10.32 -21.39 -14.09
C PRO A 16 9.46 -22.39 -13.30
N HIS A 17 9.01 -23.45 -13.98
CA HIS A 17 8.22 -24.53 -13.41
C HIS A 17 9.03 -25.83 -13.28
N GLY A 18 8.50 -26.80 -12.54
CA GLY A 18 9.14 -28.10 -12.35
C GLY A 18 10.29 -28.13 -11.32
N PRO A 19 10.89 -29.32 -11.09
CA PRO A 19 11.90 -29.55 -10.05
C PRO A 19 13.33 -29.10 -10.41
N GLN A 20 13.58 -28.70 -11.67
CA GLN A 20 14.89 -28.22 -12.11
C GLN A 20 15.15 -26.81 -11.55
N LYS A 21 16.31 -26.59 -10.92
CA LYS A 21 16.71 -25.27 -10.42
C LYS A 21 17.51 -24.51 -11.47
N THR A 22 17.36 -23.19 -11.49
CA THR A 22 18.24 -22.24 -12.19
C THR A 22 19.33 -21.72 -11.26
N CYS A 23 19.01 -21.52 -9.98
CA CYS A 23 19.92 -21.04 -8.94
C CYS A 23 20.57 -22.18 -8.15
N LYS A 24 21.65 -21.86 -7.42
CA LYS A 24 22.48 -22.83 -6.67
C LYS A 24 21.69 -23.64 -5.63
N ASN A 25 20.66 -23.08 -5.00
CA ASN A 25 19.79 -23.80 -4.05
C ASN A 25 18.31 -23.35 -4.13
N TRP A 26 17.43 -24.09 -3.45
CA TRP A 26 15.98 -23.86 -3.48
C TRP A 26 15.51 -22.55 -2.83
N VAL A 27 16.22 -22.05 -1.81
CA VAL A 27 15.85 -20.79 -1.13
C VAL A 27 16.08 -19.60 -2.05
N ILE A 28 17.14 -19.65 -2.85
CA ILE A 28 17.47 -18.61 -3.84
C ILE A 28 16.60 -18.78 -5.10
N GLU A 29 16.38 -20.01 -5.55
CA GLU A 29 15.44 -20.35 -6.64
C GLU A 29 14.02 -19.84 -6.35
N ALA A 30 13.57 -19.89 -5.09
CA ALA A 30 12.27 -19.35 -4.71
C ALA A 30 12.18 -17.84 -4.99
N ALA A 31 13.18 -17.05 -4.55
CA ALA A 31 13.23 -15.62 -4.86
C ALA A 31 13.30 -15.34 -6.37
N TYR A 32 14.08 -16.14 -7.11
CA TYR A 32 14.22 -16.06 -8.56
C TYR A 32 12.90 -16.33 -9.29
N ARG A 33 12.14 -17.36 -8.89
CA ARG A 33 10.81 -17.65 -9.44
C ARG A 33 9.79 -16.59 -9.07
N MET A 34 9.80 -16.12 -7.82
CA MET A 34 8.76 -15.22 -7.33
C MET A 34 8.84 -13.80 -7.90
N ILE A 35 10.04 -13.26 -8.17
CA ILE A 35 10.15 -11.97 -8.90
C ILE A 35 9.58 -12.08 -10.33
N GLN A 36 9.73 -13.24 -10.97
CA GLN A 36 9.17 -13.53 -12.29
C GLN A 36 7.66 -13.77 -12.23
N ASN A 37 7.14 -14.44 -11.20
CA ASN A 37 5.71 -14.60 -10.95
C ASN A 37 5.00 -13.24 -10.80
N ASN A 38 5.61 -12.29 -10.09
CA ASN A 38 5.13 -10.91 -9.98
C ASN A 38 5.04 -10.17 -11.33
N LEU A 39 5.56 -10.72 -12.42
CA LEU A 39 5.53 -10.15 -13.78
C LEU A 39 4.92 -11.09 -14.83
N ASP A 40 4.31 -12.20 -14.41
CA ASP A 40 3.51 -13.03 -15.32
C ASP A 40 2.29 -12.24 -15.81
N ALA A 41 1.94 -12.37 -17.09
CA ALA A 41 0.80 -11.68 -17.69
C ALA A 41 -0.56 -12.16 -17.13
N GLU A 42 -0.61 -13.36 -16.55
CA GLU A 42 -1.78 -13.87 -15.82
C GLU A 42 -1.91 -13.25 -14.41
N VAL A 43 -0.86 -12.58 -13.91
CA VAL A 43 -0.75 -12.08 -12.53
C VAL A 43 -0.70 -10.54 -12.46
N ALA A 44 0.12 -9.91 -13.29
CA ALA A 44 0.47 -8.50 -13.18
C ALA A 44 -0.43 -7.55 -13.98
N GLU A 45 -0.67 -6.35 -13.44
CA GLU A 45 -1.57 -5.37 -14.06
C GLU A 45 -1.00 -4.66 -15.30
N ASN A 46 0.33 -4.54 -15.42
CA ASN A 46 1.06 -4.07 -16.62
C ASN A 46 2.54 -4.52 -16.57
N PRO A 47 2.84 -5.81 -16.84
CA PRO A 47 4.18 -6.37 -16.67
C PRO A 47 5.22 -5.76 -17.62
N ALA A 48 4.81 -5.25 -18.80
CA ALA A 48 5.69 -4.56 -19.75
C ALA A 48 6.35 -3.31 -19.15
N GLU A 49 5.76 -2.70 -18.11
CA GLU A 49 6.30 -1.57 -17.35
C GLU A 49 6.82 -1.96 -15.96
N LEU A 50 7.03 -3.26 -15.72
CA LEU A 50 7.35 -3.87 -14.44
C LEU A 50 6.27 -3.68 -13.35
N VAL A 51 5.08 -3.20 -13.73
CA VAL A 51 3.99 -2.83 -12.80
C VAL A 51 3.16 -4.06 -12.46
N VAL A 52 3.15 -4.38 -11.16
CA VAL A 52 2.44 -5.52 -10.59
C VAL A 52 1.00 -5.14 -10.24
N TYR A 53 0.81 -4.12 -9.40
CA TYR A 53 -0.52 -3.59 -9.02
C TYR A 53 -0.45 -2.21 -8.35
N GLY A 54 -1.61 -1.61 -8.07
CA GLY A 54 -1.75 -0.47 -7.15
C GLY A 54 -1.20 0.85 -7.68
N GLY A 55 -1.54 1.21 -8.91
CA GLY A 55 -0.96 2.35 -9.62
C GLY A 55 0.39 1.96 -10.21
N ILE A 56 1.48 2.53 -9.68
CA ILE A 56 2.86 2.32 -10.17
C ILE A 56 3.70 1.34 -9.31
N GLY A 57 3.06 0.41 -8.59
CA GLY A 57 3.75 -0.59 -7.77
C GLY A 57 4.52 -1.60 -8.62
N ARG A 58 5.86 -1.60 -8.55
CA ARG A 58 6.74 -2.38 -9.45
C ARG A 58 7.55 -3.47 -8.75
N ALA A 59 7.91 -4.51 -9.51
CA ALA A 59 8.77 -5.61 -9.05
C ALA A 59 10.28 -5.25 -9.03
N ALA A 60 10.71 -4.44 -10.00
CA ALA A 60 12.07 -3.93 -10.14
C ALA A 60 12.04 -2.48 -10.66
N ARG A 61 13.14 -1.73 -10.49
CA ARG A 61 13.16 -0.28 -10.78
C ARG A 61 12.98 0.02 -12.27
N ASN A 62 13.73 -0.72 -13.09
CA ASN A 62 13.79 -0.66 -14.54
C ASN A 62 14.30 -2.04 -15.04
N TRP A 63 14.25 -2.29 -16.35
CA TRP A 63 14.58 -3.61 -16.89
C TRP A 63 16.05 -3.98 -16.64
N GLU A 64 16.97 -3.01 -16.66
CA GLU A 64 18.37 -3.25 -16.35
C GLU A 64 18.58 -3.72 -14.90
N CYS A 65 17.79 -3.20 -13.95
CA CYS A 65 17.80 -3.70 -12.57
C CYS A 65 17.14 -5.08 -12.46
N PHE A 66 16.08 -5.36 -13.21
CA PHE A 66 15.45 -6.69 -13.23
C PHE A 66 16.42 -7.77 -13.69
N ASP A 67 17.11 -7.55 -14.83
CA ASP A 67 18.08 -8.50 -15.38
C ASP A 67 19.26 -8.71 -14.43
N ALA A 68 19.79 -7.62 -13.83
CA ALA A 68 20.84 -7.71 -12.82
C ALA A 68 20.38 -8.42 -11.53
N ILE A 69 19.11 -8.37 -11.15
CA ILE A 69 18.57 -9.17 -10.02
C ILE A 69 18.56 -10.65 -10.38
N LEU A 70 18.05 -11.02 -11.56
CA LEU A 70 18.03 -12.40 -12.01
C LEU A 70 19.45 -12.99 -12.12
N GLU A 71 20.40 -12.22 -12.65
CA GLU A 71 21.81 -12.62 -12.69
C GLU A 71 22.41 -12.77 -11.27
N SER A 72 22.21 -11.76 -10.40
CA SER A 72 22.70 -11.82 -9.02
C SER A 72 22.15 -13.03 -8.26
N LEU A 73 20.88 -13.41 -8.47
CA LEU A 73 20.26 -14.58 -7.84
C LEU A 73 20.78 -15.91 -8.41
N ARG A 74 21.17 -16.00 -9.68
CA ARG A 74 21.82 -17.22 -10.21
C ARG A 74 23.19 -17.44 -9.57
N GLU A 75 23.97 -16.37 -9.39
CA GLU A 75 25.32 -16.43 -8.84
C GLU A 75 25.42 -16.41 -7.31
N LEU A 76 24.37 -16.03 -6.59
CA LEU A 76 24.37 -15.92 -5.13
C LEU A 76 24.67 -17.28 -4.45
N ASN A 77 25.64 -17.30 -3.54
CA ASN A 77 25.96 -18.49 -2.74
C ASN A 77 25.04 -18.61 -1.50
N GLU A 78 25.03 -19.78 -0.87
CA GLU A 78 24.11 -20.09 0.23
C GLU A 78 24.41 -19.33 1.54
N ASP A 79 25.64 -18.87 1.73
CA ASP A 79 26.07 -18.04 2.86
C ASP A 79 26.20 -16.56 2.49
N GLU A 80 25.51 -16.12 1.43
CA GLU A 80 25.46 -14.73 0.99
C GLU A 80 24.05 -14.13 1.05
N THR A 81 24.00 -12.80 1.05
CA THR A 81 22.77 -12.00 1.07
C THR A 81 22.84 -10.88 0.02
N LEU A 82 21.87 -10.85 -0.90
CA LEU A 82 21.66 -9.78 -1.88
C LEU A 82 20.89 -8.61 -1.26
N LEU A 83 21.37 -7.38 -1.47
CA LEU A 83 20.68 -6.16 -1.04
C LEU A 83 19.95 -5.49 -2.21
N ILE A 84 18.64 -5.27 -2.04
CA ILE A 84 17.78 -4.53 -2.97
C ILE A 84 17.39 -3.18 -2.37
N GLN A 85 17.77 -2.09 -3.02
CA GLN A 85 17.39 -0.73 -2.65
C GLN A 85 16.43 -0.18 -3.71
N SER A 86 15.16 0.11 -3.34
CA SER A 86 14.10 0.56 -4.27
C SER A 86 14.18 -0.14 -5.64
N GLY A 87 14.09 -1.47 -5.64
CA GLY A 87 14.11 -2.31 -6.84
C GLY A 87 15.41 -2.34 -7.67
N LYS A 88 16.55 -1.89 -7.12
CA LYS A 88 17.88 -2.02 -7.72
C LYS A 88 18.75 -2.96 -6.87
N PRO A 89 19.46 -3.94 -7.46
CA PRO A 89 20.48 -4.69 -6.76
C PRO A 89 21.68 -3.77 -6.52
N VAL A 90 22.11 -3.62 -5.27
CA VAL A 90 23.17 -2.65 -4.89
C VAL A 90 24.40 -3.29 -4.24
N GLY A 91 24.36 -4.59 -3.94
CA GLY A 91 25.52 -5.34 -3.48
C GLY A 91 25.14 -6.71 -2.91
N VAL A 92 26.13 -7.59 -2.86
CA VAL A 92 26.06 -8.91 -2.21
C VAL A 92 27.06 -8.91 -1.07
N PHE A 93 26.66 -9.44 0.09
CA PHE A 93 27.53 -9.56 1.26
C PHE A 93 27.49 -10.97 1.81
N ARG A 94 28.64 -11.50 2.21
CA ARG A 94 28.71 -12.75 2.96
C ARG A 94 28.07 -12.59 4.35
N THR A 95 27.19 -13.52 4.68
CA THR A 95 26.45 -13.64 5.94
C THR A 95 26.64 -15.05 6.51
N HIS A 96 25.60 -15.88 6.49
CA HIS A 96 25.60 -17.30 6.90
C HIS A 96 24.34 -17.99 6.34
N THR A 97 24.31 -19.32 6.32
CA THR A 97 23.22 -20.12 5.73
C THR A 97 21.83 -19.78 6.29
N ASP A 98 21.72 -19.49 7.59
CA ASP A 98 20.43 -19.18 8.23
C ASP A 98 19.96 -17.72 8.05
N ALA A 99 20.78 -16.86 7.43
CA ALA A 99 20.38 -15.49 7.13
C ALA A 99 19.38 -15.44 5.94
N PRO A 100 18.62 -14.34 5.77
CA PRO A 100 17.87 -14.11 4.54
C PRO A 100 18.79 -14.02 3.31
N ARG A 101 18.43 -14.71 2.22
CA ARG A 101 19.14 -14.60 0.93
C ARG A 101 18.98 -13.24 0.26
N VAL A 102 17.88 -12.53 0.53
CA VAL A 102 17.61 -11.20 -0.01
C VAL A 102 17.09 -10.30 1.10
N LEU A 103 17.60 -9.07 1.18
CA LEU A 103 17.07 -8.00 2.02
C LEU A 103 16.63 -6.85 1.14
N ILE A 104 15.38 -6.40 1.32
CA ILE A 104 14.71 -5.44 0.44
C ILE A 104 14.30 -4.20 1.22
N ALA A 105 14.73 -3.03 0.76
CA ALA A 105 14.32 -1.73 1.31
C ALA A 105 13.81 -0.83 0.17
N ASN A 106 12.50 -0.84 -0.06
CA ASN A 106 11.86 -0.07 -1.12
C ASN A 106 11.19 1.20 -0.60
N SER A 107 11.22 2.26 -1.41
CA SER A 107 10.39 3.48 -1.27
C SER A 107 10.58 4.31 0.01
N ASN A 108 11.48 3.92 0.91
CA ASN A 108 11.77 4.65 2.14
C ASN A 108 12.33 6.05 1.86
N LEU A 109 11.73 7.06 2.48
CA LEU A 109 12.17 8.46 2.47
C LEU A 109 12.24 8.98 3.90
N VAL A 110 13.15 9.92 4.16
CA VAL A 110 13.21 10.61 5.45
C VAL A 110 11.91 11.42 5.63
N PRO A 111 11.22 11.41 6.79
CA PRO A 111 9.82 11.84 6.89
C PRO A 111 9.48 13.23 6.33
N HIS A 112 10.39 14.21 6.44
CA HIS A 112 10.19 15.55 5.87
C HIS A 112 10.06 15.56 4.33
N TRP A 113 10.67 14.58 3.65
CA TRP A 113 10.66 14.40 2.20
C TRP A 113 9.73 13.27 1.73
N ALA A 114 8.94 12.67 2.62
CA ALA A 114 8.06 11.54 2.31
C ALA A 114 6.76 11.99 1.61
N THR A 115 6.89 12.68 0.47
CA THR A 115 5.78 13.17 -0.36
C THR A 115 5.86 12.63 -1.79
N TRP A 116 4.71 12.63 -2.48
CA TRP A 116 4.64 12.18 -3.88
C TRP A 116 5.46 13.06 -4.83
N GLU A 117 5.50 14.38 -4.59
CA GLU A 117 6.23 15.33 -5.41
C GLU A 117 7.73 15.01 -5.43
N HIS A 118 8.32 14.75 -4.25
CA HIS A 118 9.73 14.38 -4.14
C HIS A 118 9.99 12.94 -4.59
N PHE A 119 9.07 12.01 -4.32
CA PHE A 119 9.11 10.65 -4.89
C PHE A 119 9.24 10.69 -6.42
N HIS A 120 8.37 11.45 -7.11
CA HIS A 120 8.38 11.55 -8.57
C HIS A 120 9.61 12.30 -9.09
N GLU A 121 10.15 13.26 -8.34
CA GLU A 121 11.43 13.90 -8.65
C GLU A 121 12.58 12.89 -8.69
N LEU A 122 12.65 12.00 -7.70
CA LEU A 122 13.65 10.93 -7.63
C LEU A 122 13.41 9.83 -8.68
N ASP A 123 12.15 9.49 -8.96
CA ASP A 123 11.80 8.48 -9.98
C ASP A 123 12.21 8.94 -11.39
N ARG A 124 12.00 10.22 -11.74
CA ARG A 124 12.52 10.83 -12.98
C ARG A 124 14.04 10.77 -13.09
N LYS A 125 14.76 10.86 -11.96
CA LYS A 125 16.23 10.72 -11.90
C LYS A 125 16.70 9.25 -11.91
N GLY A 126 15.80 8.27 -11.96
CA GLY A 126 16.14 6.84 -11.89
C GLY A 126 16.57 6.37 -10.48
N LEU A 127 16.27 7.15 -9.45
CA LEU A 127 16.68 6.90 -8.06
C LEU A 127 15.64 6.15 -7.23
N MET A 128 14.41 6.02 -7.75
CA MET A 128 13.27 5.52 -6.97
C MET A 128 12.44 4.46 -7.68
N MET A 129 11.68 3.72 -6.88
CA MET A 129 10.65 2.76 -7.28
C MET A 129 9.57 2.77 -6.20
N PHE A 130 8.30 2.62 -6.58
CA PHE A 130 7.21 2.37 -5.65
C PHE A 130 7.08 0.86 -5.46
N GLY A 131 7.33 0.35 -4.25
CA GLY A 131 7.30 -1.08 -3.96
C GLY A 131 5.91 -1.64 -3.63
N GLN A 132 4.92 -0.78 -3.38
CA GLN A 132 3.66 -1.18 -2.72
C GLN A 132 3.99 -2.04 -1.48
N MET A 133 3.24 -3.11 -1.22
CA MET A 133 3.54 -4.13 -0.21
C MET A 133 4.21 -5.34 -0.87
N THR A 134 3.49 -6.08 -1.70
CA THR A 134 3.93 -7.37 -2.27
C THR A 134 4.50 -7.29 -3.69
N ALA A 135 4.37 -6.13 -4.35
CA ALA A 135 4.91 -5.88 -5.69
C ALA A 135 6.44 -5.89 -5.70
N GLY A 136 7.06 -5.03 -4.89
CA GLY A 136 8.51 -4.90 -4.78
C GLY A 136 9.19 -5.89 -3.81
N SER A 137 8.41 -6.74 -3.14
CA SER A 137 8.90 -7.80 -2.24
C SER A 137 8.64 -9.23 -2.75
N TRP A 138 8.14 -9.35 -3.99
CA TRP A 138 8.07 -10.60 -4.75
C TRP A 138 7.24 -11.70 -4.05
N ILE A 139 6.00 -11.35 -3.67
CA ILE A 139 5.06 -12.31 -3.07
C ILE A 139 3.60 -12.00 -3.46
N TYR A 140 3.40 -11.42 -4.65
CA TYR A 140 2.06 -11.12 -5.16
C TYR A 140 1.50 -12.33 -5.92
N ILE A 141 0.28 -12.72 -5.57
CA ILE A 141 -0.42 -13.90 -6.09
C ILE A 141 -1.76 -13.50 -6.73
N ALA A 142 -1.73 -12.43 -7.52
CA ALA A 142 -2.90 -11.79 -8.12
C ALA A 142 -3.96 -11.40 -7.07
N SER A 143 -5.20 -11.19 -7.52
CA SER A 143 -6.35 -10.80 -6.71
C SER A 143 -6.62 -11.75 -5.52
N GLN A 144 -6.24 -13.03 -5.62
CA GLN A 144 -6.45 -14.02 -4.55
C GLN A 144 -5.86 -13.57 -3.21
N GLY A 145 -4.73 -12.85 -3.23
CA GLY A 145 -4.05 -12.37 -2.03
C GLY A 145 -4.87 -11.41 -1.16
N ILE A 146 -6.00 -10.87 -1.67
CA ILE A 146 -6.90 -10.01 -0.90
C ILE A 146 -8.36 -10.49 -0.83
N VAL A 147 -8.76 -11.50 -1.64
CA VAL A 147 -10.14 -12.06 -1.61
C VAL A 147 -10.57 -12.41 -0.19
N GLN A 148 -9.74 -13.12 0.57
CA GLN A 148 -10.10 -13.49 1.94
C GLN A 148 -10.30 -12.24 2.82
N GLY A 149 -9.38 -11.27 2.79
CA GLY A 149 -9.49 -10.05 3.60
C GLY A 149 -10.74 -9.23 3.28
N THR A 150 -11.09 -9.11 1.99
CA THR A 150 -12.32 -8.44 1.55
C THR A 150 -13.57 -9.25 1.90
N TYR A 151 -13.52 -10.58 1.82
CA TYR A 151 -14.61 -11.48 2.23
C TYR A 151 -14.89 -11.36 3.73
N GLU A 152 -13.87 -11.49 4.60
CA GLU A 152 -14.02 -11.32 6.05
C GLU A 152 -14.57 -9.91 6.40
N THR A 153 -14.17 -8.88 5.66
CA THR A 153 -14.70 -7.51 5.82
C THR A 153 -16.21 -7.45 5.53
N PHE A 154 -16.69 -8.14 4.48
CA PHE A 154 -18.11 -8.18 4.15
C PHE A 154 -18.91 -9.12 5.07
N VAL A 155 -18.35 -10.25 5.48
CA VAL A 155 -18.95 -11.13 6.50
C VAL A 155 -19.15 -10.37 7.81
N GLU A 156 -18.15 -9.63 8.27
CA GLU A 156 -18.26 -8.86 9.52
C GLU A 156 -19.21 -7.67 9.39
N LEU A 157 -19.29 -7.02 8.22
CA LEU A 157 -20.36 -6.06 7.91
C LEU A 157 -21.75 -6.72 8.01
N GLY A 158 -21.88 -7.97 7.54
CA GLY A 158 -23.08 -8.79 7.70
C GLY A 158 -23.41 -9.07 9.16
N ASN A 159 -22.42 -9.44 9.98
CA ASN A 159 -22.58 -9.67 11.42
C ASN A 159 -23.09 -8.41 12.15
N GLN A 160 -22.43 -7.26 11.94
CA GLN A 160 -22.72 -6.02 12.67
C GLN A 160 -24.04 -5.36 12.27
N HIS A 161 -24.43 -5.44 10.98
CA HIS A 161 -25.54 -4.64 10.45
C HIS A 161 -26.73 -5.47 9.93
N TYR A 162 -26.56 -6.77 9.67
CA TYR A 162 -27.55 -7.61 8.99
C TYR A 162 -27.73 -9.01 9.64
N ALA A 163 -27.44 -9.12 10.95
CA ALA A 163 -27.59 -10.36 11.72
C ALA A 163 -26.88 -11.58 11.11
N GLY A 164 -25.71 -11.35 10.51
CA GLY A 164 -24.84 -12.39 9.93
C GLY A 164 -25.20 -12.82 8.51
N SER A 165 -26.15 -12.17 7.82
CA SER A 165 -26.53 -12.55 6.46
C SER A 165 -26.69 -11.36 5.51
N LEU A 166 -25.96 -11.40 4.39
CA LEU A 166 -26.12 -10.46 3.28
C LEU A 166 -27.08 -10.96 2.19
N LYS A 167 -27.86 -12.02 2.44
CA LYS A 167 -28.82 -12.54 1.45
C LYS A 167 -29.84 -11.48 1.08
N GLY A 168 -29.96 -11.20 -0.22
CA GLY A 168 -30.85 -10.15 -0.75
C GLY A 168 -30.36 -8.73 -0.50
N ARG A 169 -29.13 -8.55 0.00
CA ARG A 169 -28.44 -7.26 0.13
C ARG A 169 -27.56 -7.00 -1.08
N TRP A 170 -27.18 -5.74 -1.28
CA TRP A 170 -26.17 -5.41 -2.28
C TRP A 170 -25.18 -4.33 -1.85
N ILE A 171 -23.95 -4.47 -2.35
CA ILE A 171 -22.81 -3.59 -2.07
C ILE A 171 -22.47 -2.76 -3.31
N LEU A 172 -22.35 -1.45 -3.14
CA LEU A 172 -21.83 -0.54 -4.17
C LEU A 172 -20.34 -0.27 -3.90
N THR A 173 -19.50 -0.37 -4.93
CA THR A 173 -18.09 0.01 -4.85
C THR A 173 -17.53 0.45 -6.21
N ALA A 174 -16.26 0.83 -6.24
CA ALA A 174 -15.51 1.20 -7.43
C ALA A 174 -14.08 0.64 -7.42
N GLY A 175 -13.51 0.50 -8.62
CA GLY A 175 -12.15 0.01 -8.87
C GLY A 175 -12.06 -1.50 -9.05
N LEU A 176 -11.76 -1.94 -10.27
CA LEU A 176 -11.46 -3.32 -10.65
C LEU A 176 -9.98 -3.50 -11.04
N GLY A 177 -9.06 -2.72 -10.46
CA GLY A 177 -7.62 -2.98 -10.51
C GLY A 177 -7.23 -4.26 -9.74
N GLY A 178 -5.96 -4.69 -9.80
CA GLY A 178 -5.53 -6.01 -9.29
C GLY A 178 -5.99 -6.39 -7.87
N MET A 179 -6.10 -5.43 -6.94
CA MET A 179 -6.66 -5.67 -5.60
C MET A 179 -8.18 -5.42 -5.54
N GLY A 180 -8.68 -4.41 -6.25
CA GLY A 180 -10.12 -4.06 -6.30
C GLY A 180 -10.98 -5.10 -7.00
N ALA A 181 -10.37 -5.90 -7.88
CA ALA A 181 -10.95 -7.06 -8.55
C ALA A 181 -11.46 -8.13 -7.59
N ALA A 182 -10.99 -8.18 -6.35
CA ALA A 182 -11.45 -9.14 -5.36
C ALA A 182 -12.84 -8.83 -4.79
N GLN A 183 -13.27 -7.56 -4.82
CA GLN A 183 -14.53 -7.10 -4.21
C GLN A 183 -15.78 -7.81 -4.72
N PRO A 184 -16.00 -8.04 -6.03
CA PRO A 184 -17.25 -8.60 -6.51
C PRO A 184 -17.37 -10.09 -6.16
N LEU A 185 -16.28 -10.86 -6.33
CA LEU A 185 -16.20 -12.25 -5.87
C LEU A 185 -16.37 -12.38 -4.35
N ALA A 186 -15.71 -11.53 -3.56
CA ALA A 186 -15.83 -11.54 -2.10
C ALA A 186 -17.25 -11.21 -1.62
N ALA A 187 -17.94 -10.26 -2.27
CA ALA A 187 -19.33 -9.95 -1.99
C ALA A 187 -20.25 -11.14 -2.32
N SER A 188 -20.06 -11.77 -3.48
CA SER A 188 -20.80 -12.99 -3.85
C SER A 188 -20.57 -14.14 -2.88
N MET A 189 -19.32 -14.36 -2.42
CA MET A 189 -18.98 -15.36 -1.40
C MET A 189 -19.63 -15.06 -0.04
N ALA A 190 -19.73 -13.78 0.35
CA ALA A 190 -20.43 -13.34 1.56
C ALA A 190 -21.97 -13.35 1.42
N GLY A 191 -22.51 -13.77 0.26
CA GLY A 191 -23.94 -13.92 0.00
C GLY A 191 -24.65 -12.65 -0.48
N ALA A 192 -23.92 -11.60 -0.82
CA ALA A 192 -24.45 -10.33 -1.34
C ALA A 192 -24.45 -10.27 -2.87
N CYS A 193 -25.30 -9.42 -3.45
CA CYS A 193 -25.03 -8.87 -4.78
C CYS A 193 -24.00 -7.73 -4.70
N SER A 194 -23.36 -7.38 -5.81
CA SER A 194 -22.47 -6.22 -5.87
C SER A 194 -22.54 -5.49 -7.20
N LEU A 195 -22.47 -4.16 -7.15
CA LEU A 195 -22.23 -3.31 -8.31
C LEU A 195 -20.87 -2.63 -8.16
N THR A 196 -19.96 -2.87 -9.11
CA THR A 196 -18.61 -2.27 -9.11
C THR A 196 -18.40 -1.40 -10.33
N ILE A 197 -18.12 -0.12 -10.09
CA ILE A 197 -17.82 0.85 -11.14
C ILE A 197 -16.34 0.81 -11.51
N GLU A 198 -16.01 0.73 -12.79
CA GLU A 198 -14.64 0.80 -13.30
C GLU A 198 -14.59 1.67 -14.56
N CYS A 199 -13.53 2.46 -14.70
CA CYS A 199 -13.37 3.41 -15.81
C CYS A 199 -12.67 2.81 -17.04
N GLN A 200 -11.95 1.70 -16.90
CA GLN A 200 -11.22 1.02 -17.98
C GLN A 200 -11.87 -0.31 -18.35
N GLN A 201 -12.39 -0.40 -19.58
CA GLN A 201 -13.00 -1.63 -20.11
C GLN A 201 -12.06 -2.85 -20.00
N SER A 202 -10.77 -2.68 -20.30
CA SER A 202 -9.76 -3.75 -20.20
C SER A 202 -9.60 -4.34 -18.79
N ARG A 203 -9.93 -3.59 -17.73
CA ARG A 203 -9.93 -4.09 -16.35
C ARG A 203 -11.20 -4.90 -16.05
N ILE A 204 -12.33 -4.54 -16.65
CA ILE A 204 -13.58 -5.32 -16.60
C ILE A 204 -13.37 -6.64 -17.36
N ASP A 205 -12.86 -6.59 -18.59
CA ASP A 205 -12.62 -7.76 -19.45
C ASP A 205 -11.76 -8.81 -18.76
N PHE A 206 -10.64 -8.39 -18.17
CA PHE A 206 -9.75 -9.28 -17.41
C PHE A 206 -10.47 -9.97 -16.24
N ARG A 207 -11.44 -9.30 -15.60
CA ARG A 207 -12.13 -9.81 -14.40
C ARG A 207 -13.27 -10.74 -14.76
N LEU A 208 -13.90 -10.54 -15.92
CA LEU A 208 -14.80 -11.50 -16.55
C LEU A 208 -14.03 -12.77 -16.95
N GLN A 209 -12.88 -12.62 -17.63
CA GLN A 209 -12.01 -13.73 -18.05
C GLN A 209 -11.52 -14.56 -16.84
N THR A 210 -11.11 -13.91 -15.76
CA THR A 210 -10.65 -14.57 -14.52
C THR A 210 -11.79 -14.98 -13.57
N ARG A 211 -13.06 -14.72 -13.93
CA ARG A 211 -14.27 -15.04 -13.14
C ARG A 211 -14.32 -14.39 -11.74
N TYR A 212 -13.75 -13.20 -11.64
CA TYR A 212 -13.82 -12.33 -10.45
C TYR A 212 -15.05 -11.40 -10.45
N VAL A 213 -15.73 -11.28 -11.59
CA VAL A 213 -17.06 -10.65 -11.73
C VAL A 213 -17.92 -11.51 -12.68
N ASP A 214 -19.22 -11.63 -12.41
CA ASP A 214 -20.13 -12.48 -13.19
C ASP A 214 -20.53 -11.84 -14.53
N GLU A 215 -20.89 -10.55 -14.49
CA GLU A 215 -21.55 -9.85 -15.60
C GLU A 215 -21.06 -8.41 -15.75
N GLN A 216 -21.23 -7.85 -16.94
CA GLN A 216 -21.17 -6.40 -17.18
C GLN A 216 -22.56 -5.88 -17.58
N ALA A 217 -22.95 -4.73 -17.00
CA ALA A 217 -24.14 -3.98 -17.40
C ALA A 217 -23.81 -2.99 -18.53
N ARG A 218 -24.80 -2.72 -19.40
CA ARG A 218 -24.67 -1.77 -20.51
C ARG A 218 -24.64 -0.31 -20.04
N ASP A 219 -25.42 -0.02 -19.01
CA ASP A 219 -25.63 1.31 -18.45
C ASP A 219 -26.12 1.20 -16.99
N LEU A 220 -26.33 2.35 -16.33
CA LEU A 220 -26.77 2.42 -14.94
C LEU A 220 -28.17 1.83 -14.72
N ASP A 221 -29.08 1.94 -15.68
CA ASP A 221 -30.46 1.46 -15.53
C ASP A 221 -30.53 -0.07 -15.68
N ASP A 222 -29.79 -0.64 -16.64
CA ASP A 222 -29.54 -2.07 -16.77
C ASP A 222 -28.88 -2.65 -15.49
N ALA A 223 -27.86 -1.97 -14.95
CA ALA A 223 -27.19 -2.38 -13.71
C ALA A 223 -28.17 -2.45 -12.53
N LEU A 224 -28.95 -1.39 -12.29
CA LEU A 224 -29.91 -1.32 -11.18
C LEU A 224 -31.08 -2.30 -11.36
N ALA A 225 -31.56 -2.51 -12.58
CA ALA A 225 -32.59 -3.51 -12.88
C ALA A 225 -32.11 -4.93 -12.55
N ARG A 226 -30.87 -5.29 -12.91
CA ARG A 226 -30.27 -6.59 -12.58
C ARG A 226 -30.01 -6.75 -11.08
N ILE A 227 -29.48 -5.75 -10.39
CA ILE A 227 -29.36 -5.74 -8.92
C ILE A 227 -30.72 -5.98 -8.27
N GLY A 228 -31.77 -5.28 -8.70
CA GLY A 228 -33.12 -5.44 -8.19
C GLY A 228 -33.73 -6.83 -8.46
N LYS A 229 -33.40 -7.45 -9.60
CA LYS A 229 -33.77 -8.84 -9.93
C LYS A 229 -33.09 -9.84 -9.01
N TYR A 230 -31.77 -9.75 -8.85
CA TYR A 230 -30.97 -10.74 -8.11
C TYR A 230 -31.16 -10.64 -6.59
N THR A 231 -31.26 -9.43 -6.04
CA THR A 231 -31.58 -9.23 -4.61
C THR A 231 -32.96 -9.78 -4.23
N LYS A 232 -34.00 -9.54 -5.05
CA LYS A 232 -35.34 -10.12 -4.86
C LYS A 232 -35.36 -11.65 -4.92
N ALA A 233 -34.53 -12.25 -5.78
CA ALA A 233 -34.36 -13.71 -5.85
C ALA A 233 -33.54 -14.29 -4.68
N GLY A 234 -32.93 -13.43 -3.84
CA GLY A 234 -32.00 -13.86 -2.80
C GLY A 234 -30.72 -14.49 -3.34
N ALA A 235 -30.34 -14.13 -4.57
CA ALA A 235 -29.11 -14.56 -5.23
C ALA A 235 -27.93 -13.65 -4.83
N ALA A 236 -26.72 -14.16 -5.03
CA ALA A 236 -25.47 -13.42 -4.87
C ALA A 236 -24.81 -13.30 -6.25
N LYS A 237 -24.85 -12.10 -6.84
CA LYS A 237 -24.39 -11.83 -8.20
C LYS A 237 -23.64 -10.51 -8.31
N SER A 238 -22.55 -10.54 -9.05
CA SER A 238 -21.62 -9.43 -9.19
C SER A 238 -21.65 -8.80 -10.58
N ILE A 239 -21.79 -7.47 -10.63
CA ILE A 239 -22.02 -6.71 -11.86
C ILE A 239 -20.96 -5.60 -11.96
N ALA A 240 -20.22 -5.56 -13.07
CA ALA A 240 -19.39 -4.44 -13.45
C ALA A 240 -20.20 -3.39 -14.22
N LEU A 241 -19.89 -2.11 -13.99
CA LEU A 241 -20.44 -0.99 -14.75
C LEU A 241 -19.29 -0.10 -15.24
N LEU A 242 -19.19 0.09 -16.56
CA LEU A 242 -18.21 0.99 -17.16
C LEU A 242 -18.60 2.45 -16.89
N GLY A 243 -17.70 3.23 -16.28
CA GLY A 243 -17.89 4.66 -16.07
C GLY A 243 -16.99 5.24 -14.98
N ASN A 244 -17.11 6.55 -14.73
CA ASN A 244 -16.37 7.20 -13.65
C ASN A 244 -17.20 7.19 -12.35
N ALA A 245 -16.63 6.67 -11.26
CA ALA A 245 -17.26 6.67 -9.94
C ALA A 245 -17.63 8.09 -9.46
N ALA A 246 -16.81 9.10 -9.79
CA ALA A 246 -17.08 10.50 -9.44
C ALA A 246 -18.30 11.10 -10.17
N GLU A 247 -18.82 10.44 -11.21
CA GLU A 247 -20.01 10.84 -11.97
C GLU A 247 -21.23 10.00 -11.57
N LEU A 248 -21.03 8.68 -11.49
CA LEU A 248 -22.10 7.71 -11.22
C LEU A 248 -22.59 7.72 -9.76
N LEU A 249 -21.71 7.94 -8.76
CA LEU A 249 -22.15 8.01 -7.36
C LEU A 249 -23.08 9.20 -7.10
N PRO A 250 -22.75 10.46 -7.52
CA PRO A 250 -23.68 11.58 -7.41
C PRO A 250 -25.01 11.35 -8.15
N GLU A 251 -24.98 10.70 -9.31
CA GLU A 251 -26.18 10.38 -10.09
C GLU A 251 -27.06 9.33 -9.38
N MET A 252 -26.47 8.28 -8.78
CA MET A 252 -27.18 7.33 -7.93
C MET A 252 -27.85 8.01 -6.72
N VAL A 253 -27.14 8.92 -6.06
CA VAL A 253 -27.70 9.72 -4.94
C VAL A 253 -28.88 10.58 -5.42
N ARG A 254 -28.74 11.25 -6.57
CA ARG A 254 -29.83 12.06 -7.17
C ARG A 254 -31.07 11.21 -7.51
N ARG A 255 -30.87 9.96 -7.92
CA ARG A 255 -31.94 8.97 -8.20
C ARG A 255 -32.53 8.32 -6.94
N GLY A 256 -32.01 8.61 -5.75
CA GLY A 256 -32.45 7.99 -4.49
C GLY A 256 -32.09 6.50 -4.36
N VAL A 257 -31.06 6.05 -5.07
CA VAL A 257 -30.58 4.67 -5.01
C VAL A 257 -29.96 4.39 -3.63
N THR A 258 -30.39 3.30 -2.99
CA THR A 258 -29.94 2.91 -1.65
C THR A 258 -29.28 1.53 -1.67
N PRO A 259 -27.94 1.47 -1.78
CA PRO A 259 -27.16 0.28 -1.45
C PRO A 259 -27.31 -0.09 0.03
N ASP A 260 -27.17 -1.37 0.35
CA ASP A 260 -27.07 -1.79 1.76
C ASP A 260 -25.68 -1.43 2.33
N ALA A 261 -24.63 -1.53 1.51
CA ALA A 261 -23.29 -1.05 1.86
C ALA A 261 -22.62 -0.29 0.71
N VAL A 262 -21.72 0.64 1.06
CA VAL A 262 -20.94 1.44 0.11
C VAL A 262 -19.47 1.47 0.53
N THR A 263 -18.55 1.24 -0.40
CA THR A 263 -17.10 1.40 -0.20
C THR A 263 -16.42 1.87 -1.50
N ASP A 264 -15.10 2.02 -1.52
CA ASP A 264 -14.30 2.40 -2.69
C ASP A 264 -12.92 1.75 -2.62
N GLN A 265 -12.44 1.19 -3.73
CA GLN A 265 -11.07 0.66 -3.88
C GLN A 265 -10.41 1.15 -5.18
N THR A 266 -10.73 2.37 -5.61
CA THR A 266 -9.95 3.08 -6.62
C THR A 266 -8.53 3.32 -6.11
N SER A 267 -7.55 3.53 -7.00
CA SER A 267 -6.16 3.81 -6.59
C SER A 267 -5.97 5.27 -6.17
N ALA A 268 -6.85 5.77 -5.31
CA ALA A 268 -6.88 7.13 -4.76
C ALA A 268 -5.64 7.51 -3.93
N HIS A 269 -4.81 6.53 -3.53
CA HIS A 269 -3.51 6.76 -2.89
C HIS A 269 -2.48 7.40 -3.82
N ASP A 270 -2.65 7.24 -5.14
CA ASP A 270 -1.86 7.88 -6.19
C ASP A 270 -2.81 8.70 -7.10
N PRO A 271 -3.11 9.97 -6.76
CA PRO A 271 -4.03 10.80 -7.52
C PRO A 271 -3.56 11.13 -8.95
N LEU A 272 -2.30 10.87 -9.30
CA LEU A 272 -1.77 11.15 -10.63
C LEU A 272 -1.93 9.94 -11.56
N ASN A 273 -1.64 8.73 -11.07
CA ASN A 273 -1.59 7.52 -11.88
C ASN A 273 -2.71 6.50 -11.58
N GLY A 274 -3.48 6.69 -10.50
CA GLY A 274 -4.45 5.72 -10.00
C GLY A 274 -5.92 6.18 -9.93
N TYR A 275 -6.22 7.46 -10.13
CA TYR A 275 -7.59 8.00 -10.06
C TYR A 275 -7.92 8.85 -11.29
N LEU A 276 -8.92 8.44 -12.08
CA LEU A 276 -9.38 9.18 -13.26
C LEU A 276 -10.18 10.43 -12.85
N PRO A 277 -9.75 11.66 -13.20
CA PRO A 277 -10.52 12.87 -12.88
C PRO A 277 -11.90 12.87 -13.55
N ILE A 278 -12.87 13.52 -12.90
CA ILE A 278 -14.23 13.73 -13.45
C ILE A 278 -14.18 14.48 -14.79
N GLY A 279 -14.99 14.04 -15.77
CA GLY A 279 -15.06 14.62 -17.10
C GLY A 279 -13.82 14.42 -17.98
N TRP A 280 -12.89 13.54 -17.59
CA TRP A 280 -11.70 13.20 -18.41
C TRP A 280 -11.88 11.83 -19.08
N THR A 281 -11.40 11.71 -20.31
CA THR A 281 -11.27 10.41 -20.99
C THR A 281 -9.97 9.70 -20.56
N LEU A 282 -9.86 8.40 -20.87
CA LEU A 282 -8.65 7.62 -20.56
C LEU A 282 -7.43 8.11 -21.37
N GLU A 283 -7.66 8.57 -22.60
CA GLU A 283 -6.65 9.11 -23.52
C GLU A 283 -6.11 10.43 -22.96
N GLN A 284 -7.02 11.35 -22.59
CA GLN A 284 -6.67 12.60 -21.92
C GLN A 284 -5.87 12.32 -20.64
N TRP A 285 -6.28 11.33 -19.83
CA TRP A 285 -5.55 10.94 -18.63
C TRP A 285 -4.18 10.29 -18.92
N ALA A 286 -4.03 9.57 -20.04
CA ALA A 286 -2.74 9.02 -20.47
C ALA A 286 -1.77 10.12 -20.95
N GLU A 287 -2.20 11.02 -21.83
CA GLU A 287 -1.42 12.18 -22.30
C GLU A 287 -1.02 13.10 -21.13
N ARG A 288 -1.95 13.33 -20.20
CA ARG A 288 -1.73 14.13 -19.00
C ARG A 288 -0.97 13.38 -17.90
N ARG A 289 -0.57 12.12 -18.10
CA ARG A 289 0.49 11.48 -17.29
C ARG A 289 1.88 11.74 -17.88
N THR A 290 2.03 11.80 -19.21
CA THR A 290 3.35 11.96 -19.86
C THR A 290 3.86 13.40 -19.94
N ALA A 291 3.01 14.41 -20.15
CA ALA A 291 3.48 15.69 -20.74
C ALA A 291 4.08 16.83 -19.84
N ASP A 292 4.16 16.71 -18.49
CA ASP A 292 4.67 17.71 -17.50
C ASP A 292 4.18 17.41 -16.07
N PRO A 293 4.95 16.73 -15.20
CA PRO A 293 4.50 16.43 -13.83
C PRO A 293 4.37 17.64 -12.88
N GLY A 294 4.92 18.81 -13.20
CA GLY A 294 5.11 19.91 -12.24
C GLY A 294 3.83 20.64 -11.83
N GLY A 295 2.97 20.97 -12.78
CA GLY A 295 1.70 21.68 -12.50
C GLY A 295 0.57 20.80 -11.94
N ARG A 296 0.77 19.48 -11.81
CA ARG A 296 -0.34 18.51 -11.78
C ARG A 296 -0.93 18.20 -10.41
N ALA A 297 -0.15 18.25 -9.35
CA ALA A 297 -0.60 17.85 -8.01
C ALA A 297 -1.83 18.66 -7.53
N ARG A 298 -1.82 19.99 -7.71
CA ARG A 298 -2.86 20.89 -7.17
C ARG A 298 -4.25 20.64 -7.76
N ARG A 299 -4.40 20.59 -9.10
CA ARG A 299 -5.72 20.35 -9.73
C ARG A 299 -6.25 18.95 -9.45
N GLY A 300 -5.40 17.93 -9.40
CA GLY A 300 -5.79 16.58 -8.99
C GLY A 300 -6.31 16.56 -7.55
N GLN A 301 -5.59 17.20 -6.62
CA GLN A 301 -5.97 17.32 -5.21
C GLN A 301 -7.27 18.13 -5.02
N GLU A 302 -7.50 19.21 -5.78
CA GLU A 302 -8.72 20.02 -5.75
C GLU A 302 -9.96 19.24 -6.23
N ILE A 303 -9.85 18.51 -7.34
CA ILE A 303 -10.92 17.64 -7.86
C ILE A 303 -11.19 16.49 -6.88
N HIS A 304 -10.13 15.85 -6.38
CA HIS A 304 -10.22 14.76 -5.39
C HIS A 304 -10.87 15.21 -4.07
N ALA A 305 -10.61 16.44 -3.62
CA ALA A 305 -11.30 17.03 -2.47
C ALA A 305 -12.79 17.30 -2.73
N ARG A 306 -13.23 17.41 -3.99
CA ARG A 306 -14.65 17.53 -4.35
C ARG A 306 -15.32 16.15 -4.44
N ALA A 307 -14.67 15.16 -5.03
CA ALA A 307 -15.16 13.78 -5.11
C ALA A 307 -15.37 13.17 -3.70
N ARG A 308 -14.37 13.29 -2.79
CA ARG A 308 -14.51 12.81 -1.40
C ARG A 308 -15.64 13.50 -0.62
N ARG A 309 -15.96 14.77 -0.93
CA ARG A 309 -17.12 15.46 -0.35
C ARG A 309 -18.45 14.91 -0.86
N GLY A 310 -18.50 14.36 -2.07
CA GLY A 310 -19.63 13.57 -2.56
C GLY A 310 -19.80 12.24 -1.81
N HIS A 311 -18.71 11.52 -1.53
CA HIS A 311 -18.74 10.26 -0.78
C HIS A 311 -19.20 10.46 0.68
N ALA A 312 -18.83 11.58 1.31
CA ALA A 312 -19.34 12.00 2.61
C ALA A 312 -20.76 12.62 2.57
N GLY A 313 -21.31 12.84 1.38
CA GLY A 313 -22.55 13.58 1.13
C GLY A 313 -23.85 12.78 1.30
N VAL A 314 -23.80 11.55 1.84
CA VAL A 314 -25.00 10.75 2.15
C VAL A 314 -25.66 11.29 3.43
N HIS A 315 -26.25 12.49 3.32
CA HIS A 315 -27.07 13.11 4.36
C HIS A 315 -28.51 13.19 3.87
N GLY A 316 -29.42 12.36 4.40
CA GLY A 316 -30.84 12.62 4.20
C GLY A 316 -31.85 11.46 4.24
N CYS A 317 -31.45 10.19 4.40
CA CYS A 317 -32.42 9.11 4.65
C CYS A 317 -32.20 8.52 6.04
N ARG A 318 -33.19 8.70 6.94
CA ARG A 318 -33.06 8.36 8.37
C ARG A 318 -33.04 6.85 8.61
N ARG A 319 -31.84 6.28 8.71
CA ARG A 319 -31.51 5.28 9.74
C ARG A 319 -30.40 5.86 10.61
N ALA A 320 -30.53 5.69 11.93
CA ALA A 320 -29.54 6.19 12.88
C ALA A 320 -28.23 5.38 12.80
N ASP A 321 -27.15 5.99 13.29
CA ASP A 321 -25.88 5.35 13.65
C ASP A 321 -24.98 4.80 12.53
N LEU A 322 -24.63 5.67 11.58
CA LEU A 322 -23.37 5.60 10.84
C LEU A 322 -22.63 6.96 10.88
N ARG A 323 -21.72 7.12 11.87
CA ARG A 323 -20.74 8.21 11.90
C ARG A 323 -19.34 7.66 11.66
N LEU A 324 -18.81 7.86 10.46
CA LEU A 324 -17.39 7.67 10.15
C LEU A 324 -16.56 8.66 11.00
N ARG A 325 -15.99 8.19 12.11
CA ARG A 325 -15.06 8.97 12.94
C ARG A 325 -13.66 8.92 12.34
N GLN A 326 -13.19 10.05 11.85
CA GLN A 326 -11.78 10.24 11.51
C GLN A 326 -10.97 10.37 12.81
N GLN A 327 -10.10 9.39 13.11
CA GLN A 327 -9.15 9.52 14.21
C GLN A 327 -7.93 10.32 13.73
N HIS A 328 -7.67 11.46 14.36
CA HIS A 328 -6.39 12.15 14.24
C HIS A 328 -5.33 11.44 15.09
N PRO A 329 -4.09 11.29 14.63
CA PRO A 329 -2.98 10.88 15.49
C PRO A 329 -2.79 11.90 16.61
N ALA A 330 -2.67 11.43 17.85
CA ALA A 330 -2.37 12.30 18.99
C ALA A 330 -0.89 12.69 19.01
N ASP A 331 -0.59 13.97 19.22
CA ASP A 331 0.76 14.43 19.49
C ASP A 331 1.27 13.87 20.84
N GLY A 332 2.34 13.09 20.80
CA GLY A 332 2.87 12.38 21.98
C GLY A 332 4.40 12.29 21.97
N ALA A 333 5.05 13.10 22.82
CA ALA A 333 6.50 13.14 22.93
C ALA A 333 7.09 11.86 23.58
N GLY A 334 8.00 11.17 22.91
CA GLY A 334 8.68 9.95 23.38
C GLY A 334 10.21 10.07 23.34
N ARG A 335 10.88 9.69 24.44
CA ARG A 335 12.33 9.92 24.68
C ARG A 335 13.24 9.13 23.72
N ARG A 336 14.30 9.76 23.23
CA ARG A 336 15.38 9.11 22.46
C ARG A 336 16.37 8.40 23.38
N LEU A 337 16.48 7.07 23.29
CA LEU A 337 17.68 6.34 23.72
C LEU A 337 18.63 6.16 22.52
N ARG A 338 19.88 6.60 22.67
CA ARG A 338 20.95 6.40 21.67
C ARG A 338 21.93 5.31 22.14
N ALA A 339 21.62 4.04 21.84
CA ALA A 339 22.63 2.99 21.86
C ALA A 339 23.37 2.97 20.51
N ARG A 340 24.69 3.17 20.51
CA ARG A 340 25.53 3.01 19.31
C ARG A 340 26.14 1.61 19.28
N LEU A 341 25.53 0.69 18.55
CA LEU A 341 26.18 -0.58 18.20
C LEU A 341 27.26 -0.32 17.14
N ARG A 342 28.52 -0.67 17.47
CA ARG A 342 29.64 -0.70 16.51
C ARG A 342 29.98 -2.17 16.22
N PHE A 343 29.64 -2.65 15.03
CA PHE A 343 30.13 -3.93 14.52
C PHE A 343 31.54 -3.71 13.95
N SER A 344 32.55 -4.34 14.56
CA SER A 344 33.97 -4.07 14.27
C SER A 344 34.66 -5.06 13.33
N ARG A 345 33.94 -6.05 12.77
CA ARG A 345 34.53 -7.18 12.02
C ARG A 345 33.74 -7.67 10.78
N LEU A 346 32.93 -6.82 10.14
CA LEU A 346 32.46 -7.13 8.78
C LEU A 346 33.62 -6.95 7.78
N ARG A 347 34.27 -8.04 7.38
CA ARG A 347 35.17 -8.05 6.22
C ARG A 347 34.29 -7.95 4.96
N ALA A 348 34.17 -6.75 4.41
CA ALA A 348 33.50 -6.53 3.14
C ALA A 348 34.35 -7.12 2.00
N GLY A 349 34.13 -8.40 1.68
CA GLY A 349 34.46 -8.96 0.37
C GLY A 349 33.51 -8.33 -0.65
N VAL A 350 33.84 -7.14 -1.15
CA VAL A 350 33.10 -6.52 -2.25
C VAL A 350 33.45 -7.27 -3.52
N HIS A 351 32.79 -8.41 -3.74
CA HIS A 351 32.59 -8.89 -5.09
C HIS A 351 31.74 -7.84 -5.80
N ALA A 352 32.30 -7.25 -6.85
CA ALA A 352 31.51 -6.45 -7.76
C ALA A 352 30.49 -7.39 -8.41
N SER A 353 29.28 -7.41 -7.85
CA SER A 353 28.09 -7.82 -8.57
C SER A 353 28.10 -7.15 -9.94
N SER A 354 27.63 -7.84 -10.98
CA SER A 354 27.57 -7.40 -12.39
C SER A 354 26.84 -6.06 -12.62
N VAL A 355 26.28 -5.46 -11.57
CA VAL A 355 25.80 -4.09 -11.42
C VAL A 355 26.60 -3.10 -12.26
N LEU A 356 26.10 -2.91 -13.49
CA LEU A 356 26.26 -1.75 -14.35
C LEU A 356 27.66 -1.14 -14.32
N SER A 357 28.61 -1.80 -14.98
CA SER A 357 30.01 -1.37 -15.20
C SER A 357 30.19 0.02 -15.87
N ARG A 358 29.10 0.77 -16.07
CA ARG A 358 29.04 2.13 -16.63
C ARG A 358 28.33 3.16 -15.74
N GLN A 359 27.87 2.77 -14.54
CA GLN A 359 27.38 3.70 -13.52
C GLN A 359 28.29 3.63 -12.30
N GLY A 360 29.35 4.45 -12.31
CA GLY A 360 30.28 4.54 -11.18
C GLY A 360 29.55 4.84 -9.87
N ALA A 361 30.07 4.30 -8.77
CA ALA A 361 29.52 4.56 -7.45
C ALA A 361 29.47 6.08 -7.18
N VAL A 362 28.31 6.58 -6.78
CA VAL A 362 28.20 7.96 -6.28
C VAL A 362 29.14 8.07 -5.07
N PRO A 363 30.11 9.00 -5.04
CA PRO A 363 31.02 9.11 -3.92
C PRO A 363 30.20 9.42 -2.65
N LEU A 364 30.24 8.51 -1.68
CA LEU A 364 29.92 8.87 -0.30
C LEU A 364 30.98 9.92 0.09
N GLY A 365 30.52 11.14 0.32
CA GLY A 365 31.40 12.31 0.49
C GLY A 365 32.53 12.03 1.48
N GLY A 366 33.76 12.38 1.07
CA GLY A 366 34.95 12.15 1.89
C GLY A 366 34.81 12.78 3.28
N VAL A 367 35.53 12.21 4.26
CA VAL A 367 35.48 12.66 5.66
C VAL A 367 36.13 14.04 5.80
N VAL A 368 35.35 15.09 5.59
CA VAL A 368 35.78 16.48 5.78
C VAL A 368 35.50 16.92 7.21
N GLY A 369 36.59 17.11 7.98
CA GLY A 369 36.65 18.10 9.06
C GLY A 369 36.02 17.71 10.40
N ARG A 370 36.81 17.82 11.48
CA ARG A 370 36.29 17.86 12.85
C ARG A 370 35.43 19.12 13.04
N SER A 371 34.26 18.96 13.64
CA SER A 371 33.39 20.08 14.02
C SER A 371 34.09 20.99 15.04
N ARG A 372 34.57 22.17 14.61
CA ARG A 372 34.79 23.30 15.52
C ARG A 372 33.42 23.91 15.85
N GLY A 373 33.26 24.38 17.08
CA GLY A 373 31.95 24.79 17.62
C GLY A 373 31.34 25.99 16.90
N HIS A 374 30.02 26.11 16.98
CA HIS A 374 29.29 27.30 16.54
C HIS A 374 29.75 28.56 17.30
N PRO A 375 30.09 29.65 16.60
CA PRO A 375 30.06 30.99 17.17
C PRO A 375 28.62 31.36 17.57
N GLN A 376 28.47 32.16 18.62
CA GLN A 376 27.18 32.69 19.05
C GLN A 376 26.86 33.98 18.28
N ASP A 377 25.70 34.02 17.61
CA ASP A 377 25.15 35.28 17.11
C ASP A 377 24.62 36.11 18.30
N ARG A 378 25.33 37.19 18.63
CA ARG A 378 24.83 38.26 19.51
C ARG A 378 24.11 39.32 18.66
N PRO A 379 22.87 39.71 19.01
CA PRO A 379 22.36 41.02 18.63
C PRO A 379 23.03 42.09 19.49
N GLN A 380 23.56 43.15 18.87
CA GLN A 380 23.81 44.40 19.59
C GLN A 380 22.49 45.17 19.71
N GLY A 381 22.15 45.61 20.92
CA GLY A 381 21.00 46.45 21.22
C GLY A 381 21.23 47.20 22.53
N GLN A 382 21.02 48.52 22.53
CA GLN A 382 21.39 49.39 23.64
C GLN A 382 20.34 49.40 24.77
N GLY A 383 20.83 49.53 26.01
CA GLY A 383 20.28 50.41 27.04
C GLY A 383 18.80 50.30 27.49
N THR A 384 18.62 49.79 28.72
CA THR A 384 17.67 50.30 29.73
C THR A 384 16.16 50.36 29.44
N ALA A 385 15.40 49.47 30.08
CA ALA A 385 14.32 49.85 31.01
C ALA A 385 13.89 48.63 31.85
N ALA A 386 13.69 48.82 33.15
CA ALA A 386 13.19 47.78 34.05
C ALA A 386 11.71 48.02 34.41
N ARG A 387 10.91 46.95 34.51
CA ARG A 387 9.79 46.86 35.47
C ARG A 387 9.43 45.40 35.76
N ARG A 388 9.14 45.12 37.04
CA ARG A 388 8.86 43.78 37.58
C ARG A 388 7.37 43.47 37.53
N CYS A 389 7.02 42.19 37.40
CA CYS A 389 5.86 41.58 38.06
C CYS A 389 6.08 40.06 38.22
N ALA A 390 5.79 39.53 39.41
CA ALA A 390 5.88 38.12 39.83
C ALA A 390 5.26 37.99 41.24
N PRO A 391 4.93 36.79 41.77
CA PRO A 391 4.69 35.48 41.14
C PRO A 391 3.36 34.81 41.61
N ALA A 392 3.10 33.57 41.19
CA ALA A 392 2.25 32.60 41.91
C ALA A 392 2.80 31.16 41.74
N PRO A 393 2.58 30.21 42.69
CA PRO A 393 3.53 29.12 42.94
C PRO A 393 3.11 27.73 42.44
N LEU A 394 4.06 26.79 42.47
CA LEU A 394 3.81 25.33 42.43
C LEU A 394 4.50 24.64 43.62
N ALA A 395 3.89 23.55 44.09
CA ALA A 395 4.19 22.90 45.37
C ALA A 395 5.47 22.02 45.37
N GLY A 396 5.92 21.64 46.58
CA GLY A 396 7.27 21.11 46.87
C GLY A 396 7.50 19.59 46.84
N HIS A 397 8.67 19.20 47.36
CA HIS A 397 9.38 17.92 47.13
C HIS A 397 9.02 16.71 48.03
N GLY A 398 9.39 15.52 47.55
CA GLY A 398 9.87 14.35 48.34
C GLY A 398 10.38 13.24 47.40
N ARG A 399 11.71 13.01 47.24
CA ARG A 399 12.58 12.08 48.01
C ARG A 399 11.97 10.67 48.12
N THR A 400 12.51 9.60 47.51
CA THR A 400 13.88 9.04 47.69
C THR A 400 14.37 8.22 46.49
N ALA A 401 15.69 7.99 46.41
CA ALA A 401 16.31 7.02 45.51
C ALA A 401 16.59 5.68 46.23
N HIS A 402 17.14 4.71 45.46
CA HIS A 402 17.92 3.52 45.85
C HIS A 402 17.27 2.12 45.72
N CYS A 403 18.09 1.20 45.18
CA CYS A 403 18.07 -0.27 45.22
C CYS A 403 17.28 -1.10 44.17
N VAL A 404 17.91 -2.24 43.83
CA VAL A 404 17.78 -3.15 42.67
C VAL A 404 18.39 -4.50 43.16
N PRO A 405 17.88 -5.72 42.89
CA PRO A 405 17.47 -6.26 41.57
C PRO A 405 16.23 -7.20 41.57
N GLY A 406 15.97 -7.86 40.43
CA GLY A 406 15.05 -9.00 40.31
C GLY A 406 14.97 -9.57 38.88
N LEU A 407 15.15 -10.89 38.71
CA LEU A 407 15.19 -11.58 37.41
C LEU A 407 14.03 -12.59 37.27
N ALA A 408 13.65 -12.87 36.02
CA ALA A 408 12.92 -14.07 35.54
C ALA A 408 11.44 -14.29 35.94
N GLY A 409 10.72 -14.99 35.05
CA GLY A 409 9.35 -15.47 35.26
C GLY A 409 8.50 -15.42 33.98
N ALA A 410 8.19 -16.58 33.40
CA ALA A 410 7.32 -16.72 32.22
C ALA A 410 5.85 -17.00 32.61
N HIS A 411 5.01 -17.34 31.62
CA HIS A 411 3.63 -17.88 31.74
C HIS A 411 2.51 -16.83 32.02
N LEU A 412 1.26 -16.99 31.56
CA LEU A 412 0.64 -17.97 30.63
C LEU A 412 -0.65 -17.37 29.99
N LEU A 413 -1.25 -18.12 29.06
CA LEU A 413 -2.51 -17.81 28.34
C LEU A 413 -3.77 -18.14 29.16
N GLY A 414 -4.91 -17.53 28.81
CA GLY A 414 -6.25 -18.13 29.03
C GLY A 414 -7.33 -17.22 29.67
N GLY A 415 -8.43 -16.98 28.95
CA GLY A 415 -9.75 -16.70 29.54
C GLY A 415 -10.66 -17.93 29.37
N PRO A 416 -12.01 -17.82 29.36
CA PRO A 416 -12.89 -16.76 29.87
C PRO A 416 -13.89 -17.28 30.95
N GLY A 417 -14.45 -16.40 31.78
CA GLY A 417 -15.44 -16.80 32.82
C GLY A 417 -16.88 -16.89 32.32
N ARG A 418 -17.57 -18.00 32.62
CA ARG A 418 -19.03 -18.17 32.43
C ARG A 418 -19.75 -18.38 33.78
N SER A 419 -20.90 -17.72 33.93
CA SER A 419 -22.10 -18.08 34.74
C SER A 419 -21.94 -18.85 36.06
N SER A 420 -22.42 -18.24 37.16
CA SER A 420 -22.77 -18.94 38.43
C SER A 420 -24.29 -19.17 38.55
N PRO A 421 -24.75 -20.29 39.14
CA PRO A 421 -26.15 -20.53 39.47
C PRO A 421 -26.50 -20.19 40.94
N ALA A 422 -27.79 -19.97 41.17
CA ALA A 422 -28.46 -19.51 42.39
C ALA A 422 -28.39 -20.44 43.63
N ARG A 423 -28.62 -19.87 44.84
CA ARG A 423 -29.89 -20.02 45.61
C ARG A 423 -29.82 -19.56 47.08
N SER A 424 -30.79 -18.73 47.48
CA SER A 424 -31.51 -18.72 48.78
C SER A 424 -32.48 -17.50 48.77
N GLY A 425 -33.64 -17.47 49.45
CA GLY A 425 -34.30 -18.50 50.24
C GLY A 425 -35.11 -17.92 51.39
N VAL A 426 -36.35 -17.46 51.13
CA VAL A 426 -37.47 -17.25 52.07
C VAL A 426 -37.13 -16.67 53.46
N GLN A 427 -37.44 -15.39 53.70
CA GLN A 427 -38.69 -14.99 54.38
C GLN A 427 -39.00 -13.50 54.11
#